data_AF-A0A2E3UMR5-F1
#
_entry.id   AF-A0A2E3UMR5-F1
#
_cell.length_a   1.000
_cell.length_b   1.000
_cell.length_c   1.000
_cell.angle_alpha   90.00
_cell.angle_beta   90.00
_cell.angle_gamma   90.00
#
_symmetry.space_group_name_H-M   'P 1'
#
loop_
_entity.id
_entity.type
_entity.pdbx_description
1 polymer ?
#
loop_
_entity_poly.entity_id
_entity_poly.type
_entity_poly.pdbx_seq_one_letter_code
_entity_poly.pdbx_strand_id
1 'polypeptide(L)'
;MVLIQANAKTTRRNRRVAGEQVAMAPSVLQWSGLIRPASLGLVMLLVAVLGSGLSIVYTTHQSRFAFNELQELKDQSNQLETEWGQLLIEQSTFGVEGRIDQKAAEQLQMQVPELSKIVMVEYDRE
;
A
#
# COMPACT_ATOMS: atom_id res chain seq x y z
N MET A 1 31.40 -36.05 106.96
CA MET A 1 30.18 -36.14 106.14
C MET A 1 30.05 -34.81 105.38
N VAL A 2 30.86 -34.53 104.36
CA VAL A 2 30.65 -34.91 102.93
C VAL A 2 29.25 -34.45 102.50
N LEU A 3 29.02 -33.41 101.71
CA LEU A 3 29.58 -33.10 100.39
C LEU A 3 29.55 -31.58 100.09
N ILE A 4 30.68 -31.08 99.61
CA ILE A 4 30.73 -30.03 98.60
C ILE A 4 30.16 -30.63 97.31
N GLN A 5 29.20 -29.95 96.66
CA GLN A 5 29.00 -30.08 95.21
C GLN A 5 29.09 -28.68 94.60
N ALA A 6 30.31 -28.31 94.25
CA ALA A 6 30.58 -27.36 93.20
C ALA A 6 30.15 -28.02 91.88
N ASN A 7 29.07 -27.55 91.25
CA ASN A 7 28.74 -27.96 89.90
C ASN A 7 29.52 -27.09 88.91
N ALA A 8 30.66 -27.62 88.49
CA ALA A 8 31.47 -27.11 87.42
C ALA A 8 30.88 -27.51 86.05
N LYS A 9 30.90 -26.56 85.12
CA LYS A 9 30.95 -26.77 83.66
C LYS A 9 29.81 -27.57 83.03
N THR A 10 28.90 -26.84 82.40
CA THR A 10 28.14 -27.24 81.20
C THR A 10 27.23 -26.07 80.89
N THR A 11 27.35 -25.28 79.84
CA THR A 11 27.55 -25.70 78.47
C THR A 11 27.69 -24.42 77.65
N ARG A 12 28.88 -24.17 77.07
CA ARG A 12 28.99 -23.36 75.86
C ARG A 12 28.11 -24.03 74.81
N ARG A 13 26.93 -23.50 74.53
CA ARG A 13 26.15 -23.95 73.37
C ARG A 13 25.48 -22.76 72.71
N ASN A 14 25.90 -22.57 71.48
CA ASN A 14 25.17 -21.87 70.43
C ASN A 14 24.95 -20.37 70.62
N ARG A 15 26.05 -19.61 70.57
CA ARG A 15 26.09 -18.52 69.58
C ARG A 15 26.15 -19.16 68.19
N ARG A 16 25.04 -19.76 67.75
CA ARG A 16 24.77 -19.83 66.31
C ARG A 16 24.65 -18.33 65.98
N VAL A 17 25.68 -17.71 65.40
CA VAL A 17 25.60 -17.34 63.98
C VAL A 17 24.16 -17.56 63.55
N ALA A 18 23.28 -16.57 63.70
CA ALA A 18 23.15 -15.55 62.67
C ALA A 18 23.58 -16.16 61.32
N GLY A 19 23.05 -17.35 61.01
CA GLY A 19 22.95 -17.85 59.66
C GLY A 19 21.93 -16.90 59.07
N GLU A 20 22.40 -15.72 58.69
CA GLU A 20 22.42 -15.26 57.32
C GLU A 20 21.47 -16.06 56.42
N GLN A 21 20.19 -16.05 56.82
CA GLN A 21 19.07 -16.16 55.93
C GLN A 21 19.06 -14.83 55.17
N VAL A 22 20.09 -14.61 54.35
CA VAL A 22 19.95 -13.77 53.17
C VAL A 22 18.99 -14.56 52.32
N ALA A 23 17.70 -14.36 52.58
CA ALA A 23 16.65 -14.70 51.64
C ALA A 23 17.09 -14.01 50.36
N MET A 24 17.68 -14.79 49.43
CA MET A 24 17.97 -14.30 48.10
C MET A 24 16.64 -13.77 47.59
N ALA A 25 16.55 -12.44 47.47
CA ALA A 25 15.37 -11.81 46.94
C ALA A 25 15.08 -12.54 45.61
N PRO A 26 13.85 -13.05 45.41
CA PRO A 26 13.49 -13.69 44.14
C PRO A 26 13.94 -12.77 43.02
N SER A 27 14.75 -13.31 42.10
CA SER A 27 15.41 -12.50 41.07
C SER A 27 14.36 -11.68 40.32
N VAL A 28 14.71 -10.48 39.88
CA VAL A 28 13.79 -9.56 39.18
C VAL A 28 13.05 -10.21 38.01
N LEU A 29 13.65 -11.24 37.39
CA LEU A 29 13.03 -12.08 36.37
C LEU A 29 11.79 -12.86 36.89
N GLN A 30 11.80 -13.29 38.15
CA GLN A 30 10.70 -14.03 38.78
C GLN A 30 9.49 -13.12 39.06
N TRP A 31 9.73 -11.88 39.49
CA TRP A 31 8.67 -10.87 39.69
C TRP A 31 8.03 -10.43 38.37
N SER A 32 8.84 -10.38 37.29
CA SER A 32 8.34 -10.02 35.96
C SER A 32 7.40 -11.06 35.34
N GLY A 33 7.35 -12.28 35.89
CA GLY A 33 6.53 -13.37 35.36
C GLY A 33 6.87 -13.77 33.93
N LEU A 34 7.99 -13.28 33.37
CA LEU A 34 8.35 -13.37 31.96
C LEU A 34 8.56 -14.81 31.48
N ILE A 35 8.92 -15.71 32.39
CA ILE A 35 9.15 -17.14 32.13
C ILE A 35 7.82 -17.94 32.09
N ARG A 36 6.66 -17.32 32.38
CA ARG A 36 5.38 -18.01 32.26
C ARG A 36 5.02 -18.24 30.77
N PRO A 37 4.40 -19.38 30.42
CA PRO A 37 4.02 -19.67 29.03
C PRO A 37 3.05 -18.61 28.46
N ALA A 38 2.25 -17.97 29.32
CA ALA A 38 1.36 -16.88 28.93
C ALA A 38 2.10 -15.62 28.43
N SER A 39 3.22 -15.24 29.05
CA SER A 39 4.02 -14.09 28.58
C SER A 39 4.76 -14.39 27.28
N LEU A 40 5.17 -15.63 27.07
CA LEU A 40 5.74 -16.11 25.80
C LEU A 40 4.75 -15.94 24.64
N GLY A 41 3.47 -16.30 24.86
CA GLY A 41 2.41 -16.09 23.87
C GLY A 41 2.19 -14.61 23.54
N LEU A 42 2.25 -13.73 24.55
CA LEU A 42 2.10 -12.29 24.34
C LEU A 42 3.27 -11.69 23.54
N VAL A 43 4.51 -12.09 23.84
CA VAL A 43 5.69 -11.65 23.09
C VAL A 43 5.62 -12.15 21.64
N MET A 44 5.21 -13.39 21.42
CA MET A 44 5.05 -13.95 20.08
C MET A 44 3.99 -13.19 19.27
N LEU A 45 2.85 -12.87 19.89
CA LEU A 45 1.80 -12.06 19.26
C LEU A 45 2.30 -10.64 18.96
N LEU A 46 3.04 -10.01 19.88
CA LEU A 46 3.63 -8.69 19.66
C LEU A 46 4.58 -8.69 18.47
N VAL A 47 5.47 -9.68 18.37
CA VAL A 47 6.38 -9.84 17.23
C VAL A 47 5.60 -10.10 15.94
N ALA A 48 4.55 -10.91 15.98
CA ALA A 48 3.70 -11.17 14.82
C ALA A 48 2.99 -9.91 14.31
N VAL A 49 2.47 -9.07 15.21
CA VAL A 49 1.81 -7.80 14.86
C VAL A 49 2.82 -6.80 14.30
N LEU A 50 3.98 -6.65 14.92
CA LEU A 50 5.06 -5.80 14.39
C LEU A 50 5.52 -6.28 13.01
N GLY A 51 5.72 -7.59 12.85
CA GLY A 51 6.09 -8.20 11.58
C GLY A 51 5.02 -7.97 10.51
N SER A 52 3.74 -8.10 10.86
CA SER A 52 2.62 -7.82 9.95
C SER A 52 2.62 -6.36 9.49
N GLY A 53 2.81 -5.41 10.42
CA GLY A 53 2.90 -3.99 10.11
C GLY A 53 4.06 -3.66 9.15
N LEU A 54 5.27 -4.17 9.44
CA LEU A 54 6.42 -4.00 8.57
C LEU A 54 6.21 -4.65 7.19
N SER A 55 5.61 -5.84 7.15
CA SER A 55 5.30 -6.56 5.91
C SER A 55 4.33 -5.78 5.03
N ILE A 56 3.33 -5.14 5.61
CA ILE A 56 2.40 -4.26 4.88
C ILE A 56 3.16 -3.10 4.25
N VAL A 57 3.98 -2.38 5.03
CA VAL A 57 4.76 -1.24 4.53
C VAL A 57 5.68 -1.67 3.38
N TYR A 58 6.37 -2.80 3.53
CA TYR A 58 7.23 -3.35 2.50
C TYR A 58 6.44 -3.69 1.22
N THR A 59 5.30 -4.35 1.36
CA THR A 59 4.43 -4.72 0.24
C THR A 59 3.88 -3.48 -0.47
N THR A 60 3.47 -2.46 0.27
CA THR A 60 3.00 -1.18 -0.30
C THR A 60 4.11 -0.47 -1.06
N HIS A 61 5.35 -0.47 -0.55
CA HIS A 61 6.47 0.15 -1.23
C HIS A 61 6.75 -0.51 -2.59
N GLN A 62 6.79 -1.84 -2.62
CA GLN A 62 6.95 -2.60 -3.87
C GLN A 62 5.77 -2.42 -4.82
N SER A 63 4.55 -2.40 -4.28
CA SER A 63 3.33 -2.18 -5.06
C SER A 63 3.34 -0.82 -5.76
N ARG A 64 3.85 0.25 -5.10
CA ARG A 64 3.99 1.56 -5.74
C ARG A 64 4.94 1.55 -6.93
N PHE A 65 6.06 0.82 -6.83
CA PHE A 65 7.02 0.74 -7.92
C PHE A 65 6.45 -0.02 -9.13
N ALA A 66 5.88 -1.21 -8.90
CA ALA A 66 5.26 -2.00 -9.96
C ALA A 66 4.05 -1.28 -10.60
N PHE A 67 3.31 -0.50 -9.80
CA PHE A 67 2.17 0.27 -10.29
C PHE A 67 2.59 1.45 -11.18
N ASN A 68 3.74 2.07 -10.93
CA ASN A 68 4.22 3.19 -11.75
C ASN A 68 4.50 2.78 -13.20
N GLU A 69 5.16 1.64 -13.41
CA GLU A 69 5.44 1.14 -14.77
C GLU A 69 4.15 0.81 -15.52
N LEU A 70 3.20 0.17 -14.83
CA LEU A 70 1.87 -0.10 -15.38
C LEU A 70 1.13 1.20 -15.74
N GLN A 71 1.23 2.21 -14.88
CA GLN A 71 0.57 3.50 -15.07
C GLN A 71 1.17 4.24 -16.29
N GLU A 72 2.49 4.21 -16.46
CA GLU A 72 3.17 4.83 -17.61
C GLU A 72 2.71 4.21 -18.94
N LEU A 73 2.70 2.87 -19.02
CA LEU A 73 2.23 2.17 -20.23
C LEU A 73 0.75 2.45 -20.52
N LYS A 74 -0.08 2.56 -19.47
CA LYS A 74 -1.49 2.96 -19.63
C LYS A 74 -1.63 4.37 -20.15
N ASP A 75 -0.84 5.30 -19.63
CA ASP A 75 -0.89 6.70 -20.05
C ASP A 75 -0.48 6.84 -21.52
N GLN A 76 0.53 6.09 -21.97
CA GLN A 76 0.92 6.01 -23.38
C GLN A 76 -0.21 5.45 -24.25
N SER A 77 -0.86 4.36 -23.82
CA SER A 77 -2.00 3.77 -24.53
C SER A 77 -3.16 4.77 -24.67
N ASN A 78 -3.48 5.51 -23.60
CA ASN A 78 -4.55 6.51 -23.60
C ASN A 78 -4.26 7.67 -24.56
N GLN A 79 -2.99 8.10 -24.64
CA GLN A 79 -2.56 9.13 -25.60
C GLN A 79 -2.78 8.65 -27.03
N LEU A 80 -2.35 7.42 -27.34
CA LEU A 80 -2.53 6.83 -28.67
C LEU A 80 -4.02 6.68 -29.04
N GLU A 81 -4.86 6.28 -28.10
CA GLU A 81 -6.31 6.17 -28.32
C GLU A 81 -6.94 7.54 -28.62
N THR A 82 -6.46 8.59 -27.94
CA THR A 82 -6.91 9.97 -28.19
C THR A 82 -6.50 10.43 -29.58
N GLU A 83 -5.24 10.24 -29.98
CA GLU A 83 -4.75 10.57 -31.32
C GLU A 83 -5.52 9.80 -32.40
N TRP A 84 -5.76 8.50 -32.18
CA TRP A 84 -6.51 7.68 -33.10
C TRP A 84 -7.97 8.15 -33.23
N GLY A 85 -8.59 8.53 -32.12
CA GLY A 85 -9.94 9.12 -32.13
C GLY A 85 -10.00 10.43 -32.92
N GLN A 86 -8.99 11.29 -32.78
CA GLN A 86 -8.89 12.51 -33.58
C GLN A 86 -8.75 12.19 -35.08
N LEU A 87 -7.84 11.30 -35.44
CA LEU A 87 -7.64 10.87 -36.84
C LEU A 87 -8.91 10.24 -37.43
N LEU A 88 -9.68 9.50 -36.63
CA LEU A 88 -10.94 8.91 -37.07
C LEU A 88 -11.98 9.98 -37.41
N ILE A 89 -12.04 11.06 -36.63
CA ILE A 89 -12.92 12.20 -36.91
C ILE A 89 -12.48 12.90 -38.20
N GLU A 90 -11.18 13.15 -38.36
CA GLU A 90 -10.61 13.69 -39.60
C GLU A 90 -10.99 12.81 -40.81
N GLN A 91 -10.81 11.49 -40.70
CA GLN A 91 -11.16 10.53 -41.75
C GLN A 91 -12.66 10.51 -42.04
N SER A 92 -13.51 10.57 -41.02
CA SER A 92 -14.98 10.60 -41.20
C SER A 92 -15.45 11.87 -41.93
N THR A 93 -14.74 12.99 -41.75
CA THR A 93 -15.01 14.24 -42.45
C THR A 93 -14.61 14.14 -43.92
N PHE A 94 -13.38 13.69 -44.22
CA PHE A 94 -12.90 13.55 -45.60
C PHE A 94 -13.57 12.41 -46.39
N GLY A 95 -13.92 11.32 -45.72
CA GLY A 95 -14.52 10.13 -46.34
C GLY A 95 -15.96 10.30 -46.81
N VAL A 96 -16.69 11.27 -46.23
CA VAL A 96 -18.06 11.60 -46.62
C VAL A 96 -18.06 12.58 -47.79
N GLU A 97 -17.23 13.63 -47.76
CA GLU A 97 -17.15 14.63 -48.85
C GLU A 97 -16.65 14.01 -50.16
N GLY A 98 -15.55 13.26 -50.15
CA GLY A 98 -14.98 12.69 -51.38
C GLY A 98 -15.91 11.73 -52.13
N ARG A 99 -16.75 10.98 -51.40
CA ARG A 99 -17.74 10.08 -52.02
C ARG A 99 -18.96 10.83 -52.58
N ILE A 100 -19.35 11.94 -51.96
CA ILE A 100 -20.45 12.77 -52.45
C ILE A 100 -20.03 13.49 -53.72
N ASP A 101 -18.84 14.07 -53.76
CA ASP A 101 -18.30 14.73 -54.96
C ASP A 101 -18.15 13.76 -56.12
N GLN A 102 -17.60 12.57 -55.87
CA GLN A 102 -17.46 11.55 -56.91
C GLN A 102 -18.82 11.08 -57.44
N LYS A 103 -19.81 10.87 -56.56
CA LYS A 103 -21.17 10.55 -57.00
C LYS A 103 -21.83 11.70 -57.77
N ALA A 104 -21.63 12.95 -57.36
CA ALA A 104 -22.18 14.12 -58.04
C ALA A 104 -21.55 14.31 -59.43
N ALA A 105 -20.23 14.11 -59.56
CA ALA A 105 -19.54 14.18 -60.84
C ALA A 105 -19.90 13.00 -61.77
N GLU A 106 -19.87 11.76 -61.27
CA GLU A 106 -20.04 10.57 -62.11
C GLU A 106 -21.51 10.24 -62.39
N GLN A 107 -22.40 10.34 -61.41
CA GLN A 107 -23.82 9.95 -61.57
C GLN A 107 -24.70 11.13 -61.99
N LEU A 108 -24.40 12.33 -61.51
CA LEU A 108 -25.19 13.54 -61.78
C LEU A 108 -24.55 14.45 -62.84
N GLN A 109 -23.36 14.10 -63.36
CA GLN A 109 -22.59 14.90 -64.33
C GLN A 109 -22.41 16.36 -63.92
N MET A 110 -22.39 16.63 -62.61
CA MET A 110 -22.25 17.97 -62.09
C MET A 110 -20.84 18.48 -62.35
N GLN A 111 -20.75 19.69 -62.92
CA GLN A 111 -19.51 20.41 -63.16
C GLN A 111 -19.55 21.71 -62.38
N VAL A 112 -18.42 22.11 -61.78
CA VAL A 112 -18.33 23.37 -61.04
C VAL A 112 -18.56 24.52 -62.03
N PRO A 113 -19.60 25.36 -61.84
CA PRO A 113 -19.92 26.43 -62.77
C PRO A 113 -18.87 27.56 -62.68
N GLU A 114 -18.52 28.13 -63.82
CA GLU A 114 -17.67 29.32 -63.87
C GLU A 114 -18.36 30.53 -63.21
N LEU A 115 -17.56 31.42 -62.60
CA LEU A 115 -18.02 32.61 -61.87
C LEU A 115 -19.02 33.48 -62.65
N SER A 116 -18.95 33.47 -63.97
CA SER A 116 -19.83 34.21 -64.89
C SER A 116 -21.27 33.66 -64.96
N LYS A 117 -21.53 32.45 -64.44
CA LYS A 117 -22.84 31.78 -64.50
C LYS A 117 -23.59 31.80 -63.16
N ILE A 118 -23.06 32.46 -62.14
CA ILE A 118 -23.69 32.56 -60.82
C ILE A 118 -24.62 33.78 -60.82
N VAL A 119 -25.92 33.54 -60.66
CA VAL A 119 -26.95 34.60 -60.56
C VAL A 119 -27.46 34.64 -59.13
N MET A 120 -27.35 35.80 -58.49
CA MET A 120 -27.86 36.04 -57.14
C MET A 120 -29.34 36.39 -57.22
N VAL A 121 -30.19 35.59 -56.57
CA VAL A 121 -31.63 35.85 -56.52
C VAL A 121 -31.94 36.48 -55.16
N GLU A 122 -32.45 37.71 -55.19
CA GLU A 122 -32.90 38.42 -53.99
C GLU A 122 -34.24 37.85 -53.54
N TYR A 123 -34.31 37.40 -52.28
CA TYR A 123 -35.52 36.81 -51.71
C TYR A 123 -36.44 37.93 -51.24
N ASP A 124 -37.44 38.24 -52.06
CA ASP A 124 -38.49 39.19 -51.69
C ASP A 124 -39.36 38.54 -50.60
N ARG A 125 -39.37 39.12 -49.40
CA ARG A 125 -40.21 38.68 -48.29
C ARG A 125 -41.52 39.45 -48.35
N GLU A 126 -42.60 38.77 -48.71
CA GLU A 126 -43.96 39.24 -48.44
C GLU A 126 -44.40 38.90 -47.00
#